data_AF-A0A8J2K690-F1
#
_entry.id   AF-A0A8J2K690-F1
#
_cell.length_a   1.000
_cell.length_b   1.000
_cell.length_c   1.000
_cell.angle_alpha   90.00
_cell.angle_beta   90.00
_cell.angle_gamma   90.00
#
_symmetry.space_group_name_H-M   'P 1'
#
loop_
_entity.id
_entity.type
_entity.pdbx_description
1 polymer ?
#
loop_
_entity_poly.entity_id
_entity_poly.type
_entity_poly.pdbx_seq_one_letter_code
_entity_poly.pdbx_strand_id
1 'polypeptide(L)'
;DILELTEKKLEDAIQEIIGNPSYRSSVKKLSTLYRDRKQEPVDTTIFWTEYLLRHKGARHLRSAARSLNFFQYHSLDVIGFIIGLLLCIAGFLRIIWLIIYNKLVGK
;
A
#
# COMPACT_ATOMS: atom_id res chain seq x y z
N ASP A 1 -8.00 -14.30 8.16
CA ASP A 1 -8.78 -15.17 9.07
C ASP A 1 -8.03 -16.43 9.45
N ILE A 2 -7.55 -16.49 10.69
CA ILE A 2 -7.05 -17.73 11.33
C ILE A 2 -8.18 -18.51 12.00
N LEU A 3 -9.38 -17.92 12.09
CA LEU A 3 -10.57 -18.49 12.71
C LEU A 3 -11.37 -19.41 11.76
N GLU A 4 -11.12 -19.37 10.44
CA GLU A 4 -11.77 -20.23 9.44
C GLU A 4 -10.94 -21.47 9.06
N LEU A 5 -9.84 -21.73 9.75
CA LEU A 5 -8.91 -22.81 9.44
C LEU A 5 -9.44 -24.13 10.00
N THR A 6 -10.22 -24.85 9.19
CA THR A 6 -10.74 -26.19 9.51
C THR A 6 -9.74 -27.27 9.11
N GLU A 7 -9.69 -28.39 9.85
CA GLU A 7 -8.85 -29.56 9.55
C GLU A 7 -8.95 -29.99 8.09
N LYS A 8 -10.17 -30.11 7.57
CA LYS A 8 -10.42 -30.48 6.17
C LYS A 8 -9.84 -29.50 5.16
N LYS A 9 -9.97 -28.19 5.38
CA LYS A 9 -9.38 -27.16 4.49
C LYS A 9 -7.85 -27.24 4.49
N LEU A 10 -7.24 -27.56 5.64
CA LEU A 10 -5.80 -27.74 5.76
C LEU A 10 -5.34 -29.00 5.01
N GLU A 11 -6.06 -30.12 5.20
CA GLU A 11 -5.77 -31.38 4.51
C GLU A 11 -5.88 -31.22 2.98
N ASP A 12 -6.98 -30.64 2.50
CA ASP A 12 -7.21 -30.37 1.08
C ASP A 12 -6.10 -29.49 0.49
N ALA A 13 -5.70 -28.43 1.20
CA ALA A 13 -4.60 -27.56 0.77
C ALA A 13 -3.24 -28.27 0.72
N ILE A 14 -2.94 -29.13 1.70
CA ILE A 14 -1.70 -29.92 1.71
C ILE A 14 -1.69 -30.90 0.54
N GLN A 15 -2.81 -31.61 0.31
CA GLN A 15 -2.93 -32.53 -0.83
C GLN A 15 -2.79 -31.79 -2.16
N GLU A 16 -3.34 -30.59 -2.29
CA GLU A 16 -3.18 -29.75 -3.48
C GLU A 16 -1.71 -29.36 -3.72
N ILE A 17 -1.01 -28.91 -2.67
CA ILE A 17 0.40 -28.50 -2.77
C ILE A 17 1.30 -29.68 -3.13
N ILE A 18 1.05 -30.86 -2.56
CA ILE A 18 1.82 -32.08 -2.84
C ILE A 18 1.49 -32.63 -4.23
N GLY A 19 0.21 -32.63 -4.61
CA GLY A 19 -0.29 -33.20 -5.85
C GLY A 19 0.02 -32.36 -7.08
N ASN A 20 0.15 -31.03 -6.93
CA ASN A 20 0.42 -30.13 -8.05
C ASN A 20 1.91 -29.73 -8.13
N PRO A 21 2.67 -30.24 -9.12
CA PRO A 21 4.10 -29.96 -9.26
C PRO A 21 4.42 -28.49 -9.57
N SER A 22 3.43 -27.68 -9.98
CA SER A 22 3.58 -26.24 -10.23
C SER A 22 4.02 -25.48 -8.98
N TYR A 23 3.53 -25.87 -7.79
CA TYR A 23 3.96 -25.25 -6.54
C TYR A 23 5.45 -25.49 -6.28
N ARG A 24 5.90 -26.74 -6.48
CA ARG A 24 7.31 -27.11 -6.30
C ARG A 24 8.23 -26.40 -7.30
N SER A 25 7.85 -26.32 -8.57
CA SER A 25 8.65 -25.64 -9.59
C SER A 25 8.75 -24.13 -9.33
N SER A 26 7.63 -23.51 -8.94
CA SER A 26 7.56 -22.08 -8.57
C SER A 26 8.42 -21.77 -7.36
N VAL A 27 8.32 -22.57 -6.29
CA VAL A 27 9.15 -22.41 -5.08
C VAL A 27 10.62 -22.62 -5.42
N LYS A 28 10.97 -23.61 -6.25
CA LYS A 28 12.37 -23.84 -6.66
C LYS A 28 12.93 -22.65 -7.47
N LYS A 29 12.14 -22.08 -8.39
CA LYS A 29 12.52 -20.89 -9.15
C LYS A 29 12.73 -19.69 -8.23
N LEU A 30 11.79 -19.44 -7.32
CA LEU A 30 11.90 -18.38 -6.31
C LEU A 30 13.13 -18.57 -5.43
N SER A 31 13.38 -19.81 -4.98
CA SER A 31 14.52 -20.16 -4.14
C SER A 31 15.86 -19.92 -4.85
N THR A 32 15.92 -20.17 -6.16
CA THR A 32 17.10 -19.90 -6.98
C THR A 32 17.35 -18.39 -7.08
N LEU A 33 16.31 -17.62 -7.42
CA LEU A 33 16.39 -16.16 -7.49
C LEU A 33 16.76 -15.52 -6.15
N TYR A 34 16.25 -16.05 -5.04
CA TYR A 34 16.58 -15.54 -3.71
C TYR A 34 18.04 -15.77 -3.31
N ARG A 35 18.62 -16.90 -3.73
CA ARG A 35 20.03 -17.22 -3.52
C ARG A 35 20.95 -16.54 -4.54
N ASP A 36 20.41 -16.12 -5.69
CA ASP A 36 21.12 -15.37 -6.72
C ASP A 36 21.29 -13.90 -6.31
N ARG A 37 22.17 -13.69 -5.32
CA ARG A 37 22.51 -12.37 -4.79
C ARG A 37 24.02 -12.25 -4.62
N LYS A 38 24.57 -11.06 -4.88
CA LYS A 38 26.02 -10.80 -4.85
C LYS A 38 26.66 -10.93 -3.46
N GLN A 39 25.89 -10.72 -2.39
CA GLN A 39 26.36 -10.81 -1.01
C GLN A 39 25.58 -11.86 -0.24
N GLU A 40 26.32 -12.61 0.59
CA GLU A 40 25.73 -13.60 1.49
C GLU A 40 24.74 -12.93 2.47
N PRO A 41 23.61 -13.59 2.80
CA PRO A 41 22.70 -13.11 3.83
C PRO A 41 23.36 -12.82 5.17
N VAL A 42 24.37 -13.63 5.54
CA VAL A 42 25.12 -13.47 6.80
C VAL A 42 25.89 -12.15 6.80
N ASP A 43 26.70 -11.90 5.78
CA ASP A 43 27.45 -10.64 5.64
C ASP A 43 26.53 -9.42 5.61
N THR A 44 25.40 -9.53 4.89
CA THR A 44 24.41 -8.45 4.82
C THR A 44 23.84 -8.15 6.22
N THR A 45 23.58 -9.19 7.02
CA THR A 45 23.03 -9.04 8.37
C THR A 45 24.06 -8.46 9.33
N ILE A 46 25.33 -8.84 9.22
CA ILE A 46 26.43 -8.26 10.00
C ILE A 46 26.54 -6.76 9.67
N PHE A 47 26.56 -6.41 8.39
CA PHE A 47 26.60 -5.01 7.96
C PHE A 47 25.46 -4.18 8.54
N TRP A 48 24.20 -4.65 8.42
CA TRP A 48 23.07 -3.90 8.95
C TRP A 48 23.09 -3.82 10.48
N THR A 49 23.51 -4.88 11.17
CA THR A 49 23.69 -4.85 12.64
C THR A 49 24.70 -3.79 13.05
N GLU A 50 25.86 -3.76 12.41
CA GLU A 50 26.90 -2.77 12.68
C GLU A 50 26.42 -1.35 12.35
N TYR A 51 25.72 -1.20 11.23
CA TYR A 51 25.11 0.07 10.83
C TYR A 51 24.10 0.58 11.87
N LEU A 52 23.24 -0.31 12.38
CA LEU A 52 22.27 0.01 13.43
C LEU A 52 22.97 0.46 14.72
N LEU A 53 24.06 -0.22 15.12
CA LEU A 53 24.85 0.13 16.29
C LEU A 53 25.56 1.49 16.11
N ARG A 54 26.21 1.70 14.96
CA ARG A 54 26.92 2.94 14.61
C ARG A 54 26.00 4.15 14.59
N HIS A 55 24.76 3.96 14.14
CA HIS A 55 23.75 5.02 14.03
C HIS A 55 22.71 5.00 15.15
N LYS A 56 23.00 4.37 16.30
CA LYS A 56 22.17 4.35 17.52
C LYS A 56 20.68 4.12 17.24
N GLY A 57 20.39 3.05 16.48
CA GLY A 57 19.02 2.64 16.15
C GLY A 57 18.47 3.20 14.84
N ALA A 58 19.33 3.80 14.00
CA ALA A 58 19.04 4.22 12.62
C ALA A 58 17.65 4.86 12.48
N ARG A 59 17.41 5.94 13.23
CA ARG A 59 16.10 6.60 13.33
C ARG A 59 15.54 7.03 11.97
N HIS A 60 16.42 7.23 10.98
CA HIS A 60 16.11 7.52 9.58
C HIS A 60 15.65 6.32 8.75
N LEU A 61 15.97 5.08 9.14
CA LEU A 61 15.44 3.86 8.52
C LEU A 61 14.04 3.51 9.03
N ARG A 62 13.60 4.10 10.15
CA ARG A 62 12.22 3.96 10.61
C ARG A 62 11.32 4.77 9.68
N SER A 63 10.29 4.12 9.15
CA SER A 63 9.28 4.80 8.34
C SER A 63 8.71 5.99 9.13
N ALA A 64 8.91 7.20 8.59
CA ALA A 64 8.37 8.44 9.15
C ALA A 64 6.83 8.42 9.24
N ALA A 65 6.18 7.52 8.48
CA ALA A 65 4.74 7.30 8.54
C ALA A 65 4.26 6.87 9.93
N ARG A 66 5.10 6.23 10.74
CA ARG A 66 4.73 5.81 12.11
C ARG A 66 4.63 6.98 13.10
N SER A 67 5.25 8.11 12.80
CA SER A 67 5.18 9.34 13.61
C SER A 67 4.19 10.37 13.07
N LEU A 68 3.52 10.10 11.95
CA LEU A 68 2.54 11.03 11.39
C LEU A 68 1.25 10.98 12.21
N ASN A 69 0.72 12.16 12.52
CA ASN A 69 -0.59 12.29 13.13
C ASN A 69 -1.68 11.82 12.13
N PHE A 70 -2.84 11.36 12.61
CA PHE A 70 -3.93 10.84 11.77
C PHE A 70 -4.29 11.81 10.62
N PHE A 71 -4.30 13.10 10.92
CA PHE A 71 -4.55 14.18 9.95
C PHE A 71 -3.52 14.26 8.81
N GLN A 72 -2.24 14.06 9.11
CA GLN A 72 -1.17 14.06 8.10
C GLN A 72 -1.15 12.76 7.31
N TYR A 73 -1.34 11.63 8.00
CA TYR A 73 -1.40 10.32 7.36
C TYR A 73 -2.52 10.24 6.31
N HIS A 74 -3.69 10.81 6.63
CA HIS A 74 -4.83 10.85 5.72
C HIS A 74 -4.89 12.12 4.84
N SER A 75 -3.92 13.03 4.97
CA SER A 75 -3.85 14.29 4.20
C SER A 75 -5.20 15.04 4.13
N LEU A 76 -5.85 15.21 5.29
CA LEU A 76 -7.20 15.80 5.38
C LEU A 76 -7.27 17.22 4.79
N ASP A 77 -6.17 17.98 4.83
CA ASP A 77 -6.04 19.30 4.19
C ASP A 77 -6.22 19.22 2.66
N VAL A 78 -5.57 18.24 2.02
CA VAL A 78 -5.66 18.02 0.57
C VAL A 78 -7.08 17.60 0.17
N ILE A 79 -7.73 16.75 0.97
CA ILE A 79 -9.12 16.34 0.74
C ILE A 79 -10.07 17.55 0.86
N GLY A 80 -9.88 18.38 1.89
CA GLY A 80 -10.66 19.60 2.07
C GLY A 80 -10.50 20.57 0.89
N PHE A 81 -9.27 20.77 0.42
CA PHE A 81 -9.00 21.60 -0.75
C PHE A 81 -9.69 21.07 -2.01
N ILE A 82 -9.62 19.76 -2.28
CA ILE A 82 -10.27 19.14 -3.44
C ILE A 82 -11.80 19.30 -3.38
N ILE A 83 -12.41 19.04 -2.22
CA ILE A 83 -13.87 19.20 -2.03
C ILE A 83 -14.26 20.66 -2.24
N GLY A 84 -13.52 21.60 -1.64
CA GLY A 84 -13.77 23.03 -1.81
C GLY A 84 -13.70 23.46 -3.27
N LEU A 85 -12.67 23.02 -4.01
CA LEU A 85 -12.52 23.30 -5.43
C LEU A 85 -13.71 22.76 -6.26
N LEU A 86 -14.13 21.52 -6.00
CA LEU A 86 -15.28 20.91 -6.69
C LEU A 86 -16.58 21.68 -6.42
N LEU A 87 -16.82 22.10 -5.17
CA LEU A 87 -18.00 22.89 -4.80
C LEU A 87 -17.98 24.28 -5.46
N CYS A 88 -16.83 24.94 -5.52
CA CYS A 88 -16.68 26.21 -6.22
C CYS A 88 -17.00 26.07 -7.71
N ILE A 89 -16.47 25.04 -8.38
CA ILE A 89 -16.75 24.78 -9.80
C ILE A 89 -18.24 24.50 -10.01
N ALA A 90 -18.84 23.62 -9.20
CA ALA A 90 -20.25 23.28 -9.30
C ALA A 90 -21.16 24.51 -9.06
N GLY A 91 -20.82 25.34 -8.06
CA GLY A 91 -21.53 26.59 -7.78
C GLY A 91 -21.44 27.59 -8.94
N PHE A 92 -20.26 27.74 -9.53
CA PHE A 92 -20.05 28.61 -10.69
C PHE A 92 -20.86 28.14 -11.91
N LEU A 93 -20.82 26.84 -12.22
CA LEU A 93 -21.62 26.25 -13.30
C LEU A 93 -23.12 26.43 -13.06
N ARG A 94 -23.59 26.25 -11.82
CA ARG A 94 -25.00 26.49 -11.44
C ARG A 94 -25.40 27.94 -11.67
N ILE A 95 -24.58 28.91 -11.27
CA ILE A 95 -24.85 30.34 -11.47
C ILE A 95 -24.93 30.67 -12.96
N ILE A 96 -23.97 30.21 -13.77
CA ILE A 96 -23.97 30.39 -15.22
C ILE A 96 -25.25 29.81 -15.84
N TRP A 97 -25.61 28.59 -15.45
CA TRP A 97 -26.80 27.93 -15.96
C TRP A 97 -28.08 28.70 -15.61
N LEU A 98 -28.20 29.21 -14.37
CA LEU A 98 -29.34 30.04 -13.96
C LEU A 98 -29.44 31.35 -14.76
N ILE A 99 -28.31 32.01 -15.04
CA ILE A 99 -28.29 33.23 -15.85
C ILE A 99 -28.74 32.94 -17.29
N ILE A 100 -28.25 31.85 -17.89
CA ILE A 100 -28.64 31.42 -19.24
C ILE A 100 -30.14 31.07 -19.28
N TYR A 101 -30.62 30.30 -18.30
CA TYR A 101 -32.01 29.90 -18.20
C TYR A 101 -32.95 31.12 -18.09
N ASN A 102 -32.65 32.08 -17.22
CA ASN A 102 -33.43 33.31 -17.09
C ASN A 102 -33.44 34.14 -18.38
N LYS A 103 -32.32 34.18 -19.12
CA LYS A 103 -32.24 34.90 -20.40
C LYS A 103 -33.00 34.22 -21.53
N LEU A 104 -33.15 32.90 -21.49
CA LEU A 104 -33.89 32.12 -22.48
C LEU A 104 -35.40 32.11 -22.21
N VAL A 105 -35.82 32.07 -20.94
CA VAL A 105 -37.24 32.07 -20.54
C VAL A 105 -37.82 33.48 -20.45
N GLY A 106 -37.00 34.49 -20.14
CA GLY A 106 -37.40 35.89 -20.05
C GLY A 106 -37.52 36.63 -21.38
N LYS A 107 -37.54 35.90 -22.51
CA LYS A 107 -37.69 36.42 -23.87
C LYS A 107 -38.87 35.74 -24.55
#